data_AF-A0A7C1BVP8-F1
#
_entry.id   AF-A0A7C1BVP8-F1
#
_cell.length_a   1.000
_cell.length_b   1.000
_cell.length_c   1.000
_cell.angle_alpha   90.00
_cell.angle_beta   90.00
_cell.angle_gamma   90.00
#
_symmetry.space_group_name_H-M   'P 1'
#
loop_
_entity.id
_entity.type
_entity.pdbx_description
1 polymer ?
#
loop_
_entity_poly.entity_id
_entity_poly.type
_entity_poly.pdbx_seq_one_letter_code
_entity_poly.pdbx_strand_id
1 'polypeptide(L)'
;MKKFSLFFLILLISFPFYLYSLDEISSAQVAGYLRGFLYIQDGKYQQAFQEFEKLKRLDPNSSHLHLKTGFLLLKLGKTSEAEVAFKKAKELDPNNLDASVALIFLYAGEKRTKELESEYQYFLEKAHQLRPENIKISEYLGQFYFYKKMPQQAIRVYQTIVEQKPDYADGYFWLGYFYEEINDRKKAIQMWKKTIKLNPNHAEALNSLGYIYAEEGLNLDDAERLIKKALEKDPNNGAYLDSLGWVYFKKRDYQKAKEFLLKALNYLEEPTIYEHLGDLYIRLKDFEEGLRYYREGLKLDKDNVSLKKKVEKYERRIKATLQDR
;
A
#
# COMPACT_ATOMS: atom_id res chain seq x y z
N MET A 1 40.48 -37.61 18.55
CA MET A 1 39.83 -37.64 19.88
C MET A 1 40.55 -36.69 20.83
N LYS A 2 39.77 -35.83 21.50
CA LYS A 2 40.06 -35.12 22.76
C LYS A 2 41.34 -34.28 22.83
N LYS A 3 41.17 -32.96 22.68
CA LYS A 3 41.59 -31.89 23.64
C LYS A 3 41.48 -30.52 22.95
N PHE A 4 40.25 -30.05 22.78
CA PHE A 4 39.95 -28.70 22.28
C PHE A 4 39.16 -27.87 23.30
N SER A 5 39.23 -28.20 24.60
CA SER A 5 38.27 -27.68 25.58
C SER A 5 38.90 -27.16 26.89
N LEU A 6 40.16 -26.72 26.88
CA LEU A 6 40.79 -26.22 28.11
C LEU A 6 41.80 -25.09 27.89
N PHE A 7 41.45 -24.10 27.06
CA PHE A 7 42.26 -22.88 26.90
C PHE A 7 41.48 -21.55 26.98
N PHE A 8 40.17 -21.60 27.18
CA PHE A 8 39.35 -20.39 27.41
C PHE A 8 38.97 -20.15 28.88
N LEU A 9 39.55 -20.90 29.83
CA LEU A 9 39.24 -20.81 31.25
C LEU A 9 40.33 -20.17 32.13
N ILE A 10 41.44 -19.68 31.55
CA ILE A 10 42.58 -19.13 32.33
C ILE A 10 43.02 -17.76 31.76
N LEU A 11 42.06 -16.91 31.39
CA LEU A 11 42.32 -15.49 31.08
C LEU A 11 41.33 -14.56 31.81
N LEU A 12 40.78 -15.04 32.93
CA LEU A 12 39.86 -14.30 33.80
C LEU A 12 40.42 -14.04 35.22
N ILE A 13 41.68 -14.40 35.51
CA ILE A 13 42.21 -14.33 36.89
C ILE A 13 43.31 -13.26 37.10
N SER A 14 43.72 -12.52 36.07
CA SER A 14 44.79 -11.52 36.26
C SER A 14 44.62 -10.26 35.42
N PHE A 15 43.48 -9.60 35.56
CA PHE A 15 43.40 -8.16 35.30
C PHE A 15 42.69 -7.50 36.50
N PRO A 16 43.34 -6.54 37.18
CA PRO A 16 42.68 -5.82 38.27
C PRO A 16 41.57 -4.98 37.64
N PHE A 17 40.33 -5.41 37.87
CA PHE A 17 39.13 -4.62 37.58
C PHE A 17 39.22 -3.34 38.41
N TYR A 18 39.62 -2.25 37.75
CA TYR A 18 39.35 -0.93 38.27
C TYR A 18 37.83 -0.77 38.38
N LEU A 19 37.41 -0.42 39.58
CA LEU A 19 36.04 -0.08 39.96
C LEU A 19 35.47 0.97 39.00
N TYR A 20 34.63 0.52 38.07
CA TYR A 20 33.41 1.21 37.71
C TYR A 20 32.26 0.30 38.18
N SER A 21 31.39 0.84 39.00
CA SER A 21 30.20 0.17 39.56
C SER A 21 29.31 -0.37 38.44
N LEU A 22 29.38 -1.68 38.21
CA LEU A 22 28.33 -2.46 37.53
C LEU A 22 27.15 -2.65 38.50
N ASP A 23 26.60 -1.56 39.01
CA ASP A 23 25.27 -1.57 39.59
C ASP A 23 24.30 -1.36 38.43
N GLU A 24 23.55 -2.42 38.06
CA GLU A 24 22.13 -2.39 37.62
C GLU A 24 21.64 -3.63 36.86
N ILE A 25 22.49 -4.62 36.57
CA ILE A 25 22.01 -5.96 36.13
C ILE A 25 22.65 -7.03 37.01
N SER A 26 21.84 -7.65 37.87
CA SER A 26 22.31 -8.73 38.74
C SER A 26 22.78 -9.93 37.90
N SER A 27 23.87 -10.58 38.32
CA SER A 27 24.36 -11.83 37.71
C SER A 27 23.25 -12.90 37.58
N ALA A 28 22.27 -12.86 38.49
CA ALA A 28 21.08 -13.70 38.47
C ALA A 28 20.14 -13.42 37.28
N GLN A 29 19.95 -12.16 36.86
CA GLN A 29 19.14 -11.82 35.68
C GLN A 29 19.78 -12.33 34.38
N VAL A 30 21.11 -12.16 34.24
CA VAL A 30 21.85 -12.68 33.08
C VAL A 30 21.78 -14.20 33.03
N ALA A 31 22.02 -14.87 34.15
CA ALA A 31 21.95 -16.33 34.24
C ALA A 31 20.53 -16.86 33.95
N GLY A 32 19.50 -16.20 34.48
CA GLY A 32 18.10 -16.54 34.20
C GLY A 32 17.73 -16.36 32.73
N TYR A 33 18.20 -15.28 32.10
CA TYR A 33 17.95 -15.02 30.68
C TYR A 33 18.61 -16.08 29.79
N LEU A 34 19.88 -16.39 30.04
CA LEU A 34 20.59 -17.44 29.30
C LEU A 34 19.92 -18.80 29.46
N ARG A 35 19.46 -19.15 30.67
CA ARG A 35 18.73 -20.39 30.91
C ARG A 35 17.41 -20.42 30.14
N GLY A 36 16.63 -19.34 30.20
CA GLY A 36 15.40 -19.21 29.42
C GLY A 36 15.64 -19.34 27.92
N PHE A 37 16.72 -18.74 27.41
CA PHE A 37 17.11 -18.84 26.01
C PHE A 37 17.52 -20.27 25.61
N LEU A 38 18.29 -20.98 26.45
CA LEU A 38 18.63 -22.39 26.20
C LEU A 38 17.38 -23.27 26.16
N TYR A 39 16.41 -23.02 27.05
CA TYR A 39 15.13 -23.73 26.98
C TYR A 39 14.36 -23.45 25.68
N ILE A 40 14.43 -22.23 25.14
CA ILE A 40 13.84 -21.93 23.82
C ILE A 40 14.50 -22.75 22.71
N GLN A 41 15.85 -22.83 22.69
CA GLN A 41 16.60 -23.60 21.70
C GLN A 41 16.29 -25.10 21.77
N ASP A 42 16.07 -25.61 22.98
CA ASP A 42 15.68 -27.01 23.22
C ASP A 42 14.19 -27.30 22.94
N GLY A 43 13.38 -26.31 22.54
CA GLY A 43 11.93 -26.45 22.38
C GLY A 43 11.15 -26.60 23.69
N LYS A 44 11.80 -26.35 24.83
CA LYS A 44 11.26 -26.44 26.21
C LYS A 44 10.50 -25.17 26.58
N TYR A 45 9.46 -24.84 25.82
CA TYR A 45 8.76 -23.54 25.92
C TYR A 45 8.13 -23.28 27.30
N GLN A 46 7.64 -24.31 27.98
CA GLN A 46 7.03 -24.15 29.31
C GLN A 46 8.09 -23.78 30.36
N GLN A 47 9.27 -24.41 30.32
CA GLN A 47 10.37 -24.06 31.23
C GLN A 47 10.94 -22.68 30.91
N ALA A 48 11.06 -22.33 29.62
CA ALA A 48 11.44 -20.99 29.20
C ALA A 48 10.46 -19.95 29.76
N PHE A 49 9.16 -20.16 29.61
CA PHE A 49 8.13 -19.26 30.13
C PHE A 49 8.26 -19.03 31.63
N GLN A 50 8.49 -20.09 32.42
CA GLN A 50 8.70 -19.97 33.86
C GLN A 50 9.94 -19.13 34.23
N GLU A 51 11.06 -19.28 33.50
CA GLU A 51 12.25 -18.46 33.74
C GLU A 51 12.00 -16.99 33.35
N PHE A 52 11.37 -16.73 32.21
CA PHE A 52 11.03 -15.38 31.78
C PHE A 52 10.00 -14.69 32.71
N GLU A 53 9.05 -15.43 33.28
CA GLU A 53 8.15 -14.88 34.31
C GLU A 53 8.89 -14.48 35.59
N LYS A 54 9.92 -15.24 36.01
CA LYS A 54 10.77 -14.84 37.14
C LYS A 54 11.53 -13.56 36.83
N LEU A 55 12.13 -13.46 35.64
CA LEU A 55 12.84 -12.25 35.20
C LEU A 55 11.90 -11.04 35.15
N LYS A 56 10.69 -11.21 34.61
CA LYS A 56 9.68 -10.15 34.53
C LYS A 56 9.19 -9.69 35.91
N ARG A 57 9.21 -10.54 36.95
CA ARG A 57 8.93 -10.10 38.33
C ARG A 57 10.02 -9.21 38.91
N LEU A 58 11.27 -9.41 38.48
CA LEU A 58 12.41 -8.59 38.89
C LEU A 58 12.43 -7.25 38.13
N ASP A 59 12.03 -7.27 36.85
CA ASP A 59 11.92 -6.07 36.01
C ASP A 59 10.57 -6.08 35.24
N PRO A 60 9.48 -5.62 35.90
CA PRO A 60 8.14 -5.63 35.30
C PRO A 60 7.96 -4.57 34.20
N ASN A 61 8.90 -3.63 34.06
CA ASN A 61 8.84 -2.57 33.06
C ASN A 61 9.74 -2.84 31.85
N SER A 62 10.39 -4.01 31.79
CA SER A 62 11.17 -4.42 30.62
C SER A 62 10.28 -4.79 29.43
N SER A 63 10.19 -3.91 28.43
CA SER A 63 9.50 -4.19 27.17
C SER A 63 9.99 -5.50 26.52
N HIS A 64 11.31 -5.73 26.52
CA HIS A 64 11.93 -6.94 25.97
C HIS A 64 11.45 -8.22 26.66
N LEU A 65 11.32 -8.23 27.99
CA LEU A 65 10.83 -9.41 28.72
C LEU A 65 9.36 -9.69 28.38
N HIS A 66 8.51 -8.66 28.32
CA HIS A 66 7.12 -8.82 27.88
C HIS A 66 7.01 -9.36 26.45
N LEU A 67 7.85 -8.87 25.54
CA LEU A 67 7.92 -9.34 24.15
C LEU A 67 8.32 -10.83 24.08
N LYS A 68 9.36 -11.24 24.82
CA LYS A 68 9.79 -12.65 24.89
C LYS A 68 8.72 -13.55 25.50
N THR A 69 8.08 -13.12 26.58
CA THR A 69 6.95 -13.81 27.18
C THR A 69 5.80 -13.98 26.18
N GLY A 70 5.46 -12.95 25.39
CA GLY A 70 4.44 -13.05 24.35
C GLY A 70 4.75 -14.10 23.29
N PHE A 71 5.98 -14.17 22.79
CA PHE A 71 6.38 -15.21 21.84
C PHE A 71 6.34 -16.62 22.45
N LEU A 72 6.71 -16.77 23.73
CA LEU A 72 6.61 -18.05 24.45
C LEU A 72 5.15 -18.48 24.61
N LEU A 73 4.25 -17.56 24.95
CA LEU A 73 2.82 -17.80 25.04
C LEU A 73 2.24 -18.25 23.70
N LEU A 74 2.65 -17.66 22.58
CA LEU A 74 2.27 -18.15 21.25
C LEU A 74 2.72 -19.59 21.00
N LYS A 75 3.97 -19.93 21.35
CA LYS A 75 4.48 -21.31 21.21
C LYS A 75 3.74 -22.31 22.10
N LEU A 76 3.15 -21.85 23.19
CA LEU A 76 2.32 -22.64 24.10
C LEU A 76 0.84 -22.66 23.70
N GLY A 77 0.44 -22.04 22.59
CA GLY A 77 -0.95 -21.97 22.12
C GLY A 77 -1.83 -20.99 22.91
N LYS A 78 -1.24 -20.14 23.75
CA LYS A 78 -1.93 -19.16 24.61
C LYS A 78 -2.05 -17.81 23.93
N THR A 79 -2.77 -17.75 22.80
CA THR A 79 -2.79 -16.57 21.92
C THR A 79 -3.32 -15.31 22.59
N SER A 80 -4.40 -15.40 23.39
CA SER A 80 -4.96 -14.22 24.08
C SER A 80 -4.01 -13.66 25.13
N GLU A 81 -3.29 -14.50 25.87
CA GLU A 81 -2.26 -14.05 26.81
C GLU A 81 -1.08 -13.41 26.08
N ALA A 82 -0.70 -13.96 24.92
CA ALA A 82 0.37 -13.41 24.09
C ALA A 82 0.04 -12.00 23.58
N GLU A 83 -1.19 -11.77 23.12
CA GLU A 83 -1.66 -10.44 22.70
C GLU A 83 -1.52 -9.41 23.83
N VAL A 84 -1.89 -9.77 25.06
CA VAL A 84 -1.73 -8.90 26.24
C VAL A 84 -0.26 -8.58 26.49
N ALA A 85 0.62 -9.58 26.41
CA ALA A 85 2.06 -9.38 26.60
C ALA A 85 2.67 -8.48 25.50
N PHE A 86 2.29 -8.66 24.23
CA PHE A 86 2.75 -7.78 23.16
C PHE A 86 2.23 -6.35 23.30
N LYS A 87 0.96 -6.17 23.68
CA LYS A 87 0.41 -4.84 23.98
C LYS A 87 1.18 -4.15 25.11
N LYS A 88 1.53 -4.88 26.18
CA LYS A 88 2.34 -4.32 27.27
C LYS A 88 3.77 -3.99 26.84
N ALA A 89 4.41 -4.84 26.02
CA ALA A 89 5.72 -4.55 25.46
C ALA A 89 5.70 -3.25 24.63
N LYS A 90 4.69 -3.09 23.78
CA LYS A 90 4.49 -1.87 22.97
C LYS A 90 4.22 -0.63 23.83
N GLU A 91 3.46 -0.75 24.91
CA GLU A 91 3.20 0.34 25.86
C GLU A 91 4.49 0.81 26.55
N LEU A 92 5.34 -0.14 26.96
CA LEU A 92 6.59 0.13 27.67
C LEU A 92 7.70 0.70 26.78
N ASP A 93 7.76 0.27 25.52
CA ASP A 93 8.66 0.85 24.52
C ASP A 93 7.95 1.01 23.17
N PRO A 94 7.29 2.16 22.96
CA PRO A 94 6.61 2.46 21.69
C PRO A 94 7.56 2.65 20.50
N ASN A 95 8.87 2.82 20.74
CA ASN A 95 9.86 3.01 19.68
C ASN A 95 10.42 1.68 19.19
N ASN A 96 10.32 0.61 19.99
CA ASN A 96 10.58 -0.75 19.56
C ASN A 96 9.37 -1.35 18.84
N LEU A 97 9.46 -1.41 17.51
CA LEU A 97 8.38 -1.87 16.66
C LEU A 97 8.18 -3.40 16.66
N ASP A 98 9.06 -4.18 17.29
CA ASP A 98 8.96 -5.65 17.32
C ASP A 98 7.63 -6.13 17.91
N ALA A 99 7.15 -5.44 18.95
CA ALA A 99 5.86 -5.75 19.57
C ALA A 99 4.68 -5.46 18.62
N SER A 100 4.76 -4.38 17.84
CA SER A 100 3.74 -4.05 16.84
C SER A 100 3.76 -5.05 15.68
N VAL A 101 4.94 -5.45 15.22
CA VAL A 101 5.11 -6.51 14.20
C VAL A 101 4.53 -7.83 14.70
N ALA A 102 4.76 -8.21 15.96
CA ALA A 102 4.19 -9.42 16.55
C ALA A 102 2.65 -9.37 16.58
N LEU A 103 2.06 -8.23 16.94
CA LEU A 103 0.61 -8.02 16.91
C LEU A 103 0.03 -8.08 15.48
N ILE A 104 0.71 -7.49 14.48
CA ILE A 104 0.32 -7.58 13.06
C ILE A 104 0.23 -9.04 12.62
N PHE A 105 1.26 -9.85 12.89
CA PHE A 105 1.26 -11.27 12.53
C PHE A 105 0.17 -12.06 13.27
N LEU A 106 -0.06 -11.76 14.56
CA LEU A 106 -1.12 -12.37 15.35
C LEU A 106 -2.50 -12.07 14.73
N TYR A 107 -2.81 -10.80 14.48
CA TYR A 107 -4.09 -10.40 13.91
C TYR A 107 -4.30 -10.90 12.48
N ALA A 108 -3.24 -10.95 11.67
CA ALA A 108 -3.30 -11.55 10.33
C ALA A 108 -3.61 -13.06 10.40
N GLY A 109 -2.94 -13.80 11.31
CA GLY A 109 -3.19 -15.22 11.52
C GLY A 109 -4.61 -15.53 12.00
N GLU A 110 -5.16 -14.69 12.87
CA GLU A 110 -6.54 -14.80 13.37
C GLU A 110 -7.60 -14.17 12.44
N LYS A 111 -7.19 -13.58 11.31
CA LYS A 111 -8.06 -12.85 10.36
C LYS A 111 -8.85 -11.70 11.03
N ARG A 112 -8.27 -11.05 12.04
CA ARG A 112 -8.83 -9.90 12.74
C ARG A 112 -8.52 -8.61 11.98
N THR A 113 -9.28 -8.38 10.91
CA THR A 113 -8.99 -7.31 9.93
C THR A 113 -8.98 -5.91 10.53
N LYS A 114 -9.85 -5.60 11.51
CA LYS A 114 -9.92 -4.25 12.11
C LYS A 114 -8.68 -3.94 12.95
N GLU A 115 -8.29 -4.87 13.81
CA GLU A 115 -7.11 -4.74 14.65
C GLU A 115 -5.82 -4.79 13.84
N LEU A 116 -5.77 -5.65 12.82
CA LEU A 116 -4.67 -5.69 11.85
C LEU A 116 -4.46 -4.33 11.19
N GLU A 117 -5.53 -3.75 10.66
CA GLU A 117 -5.46 -2.47 9.96
C GLU A 117 -5.03 -1.33 10.90
N SER A 118 -5.60 -1.27 12.12
CA SER A 118 -5.23 -0.26 13.12
C SER A 118 -3.78 -0.40 13.58
N GLU A 119 -3.29 -1.62 13.77
CA GLU A 119 -1.92 -1.87 14.21
C GLU A 119 -0.91 -1.59 13.08
N TYR A 120 -1.26 -1.94 11.84
CA TYR A 120 -0.43 -1.66 10.68
C TYR A 120 -0.31 -0.16 10.40
N GLN A 121 -1.41 0.60 10.58
CA GLN A 121 -1.36 2.06 10.53
C GLN A 121 -0.38 2.62 11.58
N TYR A 122 -0.54 2.19 12.84
CA TYR A 122 0.35 2.61 13.94
C TYR A 122 1.82 2.30 13.61
N PHE A 123 2.10 1.09 13.13
CA PHE A 123 3.44 0.66 12.74
C PHE A 123 4.03 1.59 11.68
N LEU A 124 3.31 1.86 10.59
CA LEU A 124 3.80 2.70 9.50
C LEU A 124 4.02 4.15 9.93
N GLU A 125 3.10 4.73 10.69
CA GLU A 125 3.21 6.08 11.22
C GLU A 125 4.42 6.20 12.16
N LYS A 126 4.58 5.25 13.08
CA LYS A 126 5.69 5.24 14.03
C LYS A 126 7.03 4.96 13.35
N ALA A 127 7.07 4.04 12.40
CA ALA A 127 8.26 3.75 11.60
C ALA A 127 8.70 4.98 10.79
N HIS A 128 7.76 5.70 10.19
CA HIS A 128 8.03 6.95 9.47
C HIS A 128 8.55 8.04 10.42
N GLN A 129 8.00 8.18 11.62
CA GLN A 129 8.51 9.11 12.64
C GLN A 129 9.95 8.78 13.09
N LEU A 130 10.27 7.48 13.24
CA LEU A 130 11.59 7.04 13.69
C LEU A 130 12.66 7.11 12.59
N ARG A 131 12.24 7.00 11.32
CA ARG A 131 13.13 6.98 10.14
C ARG A 131 12.55 7.83 9.01
N PRO A 132 12.42 9.16 9.19
CA PRO A 132 11.77 10.05 8.24
C PRO A 132 12.50 10.11 6.88
N GLU A 133 13.78 9.78 6.83
CA GLU A 133 14.61 9.69 5.63
C GLU A 133 14.39 8.40 4.81
N ASN A 134 13.75 7.40 5.40
CA ASN A 134 13.50 6.13 4.74
C ASN A 134 12.28 6.25 3.82
N ILE A 135 12.54 6.59 2.56
CA ILE A 135 11.51 6.75 1.52
C ILE A 135 10.62 5.51 1.38
N LYS A 136 11.15 4.30 1.55
CA LYS A 136 10.35 3.08 1.41
C LYS A 136 9.24 3.00 2.46
N ILE A 137 9.54 3.39 3.70
CA ILE A 137 8.55 3.46 4.78
C ILE A 137 7.51 4.54 4.47
N SER A 138 7.95 5.71 4.00
CA SER A 138 7.07 6.80 3.57
C SER A 138 6.15 6.37 2.42
N GLU A 139 6.66 5.64 1.42
CA GLU A 139 5.84 5.09 0.32
C GLU A 139 4.77 4.14 0.84
N TYR A 140 5.13 3.21 1.74
CA TYR A 140 4.16 2.29 2.34
C TYR A 140 3.10 3.02 3.14
N LEU A 141 3.47 4.06 3.89
CA LEU A 141 2.52 4.91 4.62
C LEU A 141 1.58 5.65 3.66
N GLY A 142 2.11 6.26 2.59
CA GLY A 142 1.29 6.95 1.61
C GLY A 142 0.33 6.01 0.85
N GLN A 143 0.79 4.83 0.44
CA GLN A 143 -0.04 3.79 -0.17
C GLN A 143 -1.11 3.27 0.80
N PHE A 144 -0.77 3.13 2.09
CA PHE A 144 -1.73 2.76 3.11
C PHE A 144 -2.82 3.83 3.28
N TYR A 145 -2.45 5.11 3.32
CA TYR A 145 -3.45 6.20 3.35
C TYR A 145 -4.33 6.22 2.09
N PHE A 146 -3.78 5.91 0.93
CA PHE A 146 -4.59 5.74 -0.29
C PHE A 146 -5.60 4.60 -0.16
N TYR A 147 -5.16 3.42 0.29
CA TYR A 147 -6.06 2.28 0.57
C TYR A 147 -7.17 2.65 1.56
N LYS A 148 -6.85 3.47 2.57
CA LYS A 148 -7.80 4.00 3.56
C LYS A 148 -8.71 5.11 3.02
N LYS A 149 -8.61 5.47 1.74
CA LYS A 149 -9.32 6.60 1.11
C LYS A 149 -9.07 7.93 1.83
N MET A 150 -7.82 8.14 2.23
CA MET A 150 -7.31 9.34 2.91
C MET A 150 -6.30 10.10 2.03
N PRO A 151 -6.72 10.65 0.88
CA PRO A 151 -5.79 11.20 -0.11
C PRO A 151 -5.04 12.42 0.41
N GLN A 152 -5.60 13.22 1.32
CA GLN A 152 -4.90 14.39 1.90
C GLN A 152 -3.70 13.97 2.75
N GLN A 153 -3.80 12.87 3.49
CA GLN A 153 -2.70 12.29 4.25
C GLN A 153 -1.62 11.76 3.30
N ALA A 154 -2.02 11.04 2.24
CA ALA A 154 -1.10 10.54 1.22
C ALA A 154 -0.35 11.69 0.52
N ILE A 155 -1.02 12.78 0.17
CA ILE A 155 -0.41 13.99 -0.39
C ILE A 155 0.69 14.53 0.53
N ARG A 156 0.42 14.68 1.83
CA ARG A 156 1.43 15.20 2.78
C ARG A 156 2.69 14.32 2.82
N VAL A 157 2.50 13.00 2.86
CA VAL A 157 3.63 12.05 2.87
C VAL A 157 4.44 12.16 1.57
N TYR A 158 3.77 12.20 0.41
CA TYR A 158 4.46 12.30 -0.88
C TYR A 158 5.08 13.67 -1.14
N GLN A 159 4.55 14.75 -0.58
CA GLN A 159 5.21 16.06 -0.55
C GLN A 159 6.56 15.97 0.16
N THR A 160 6.60 15.35 1.35
CA THR A 160 7.86 15.12 2.07
C THR A 160 8.82 14.23 1.27
N ILE A 161 8.34 13.20 0.57
CA ILE A 161 9.18 12.35 -0.29
C ILE A 161 9.87 13.17 -1.38
N VAL A 162 9.13 14.00 -2.11
CA VAL A 162 9.70 14.78 -3.23
C VAL A 162 10.54 15.97 -2.76
N GLU A 163 10.33 16.46 -1.53
CA GLU A 163 11.22 17.44 -0.89
C GLU A 163 12.57 16.80 -0.52
N GLN A 164 12.57 15.59 0.03
CA GLN A 164 13.78 14.86 0.38
C GLN A 164 14.53 14.33 -0.85
N LYS A 165 13.81 13.93 -1.91
CA LYS A 165 14.37 13.44 -3.17
C LYS A 165 13.77 14.17 -4.39
N PRO A 166 14.28 15.37 -4.72
CA PRO A 166 13.75 16.18 -5.82
C PRO A 166 13.92 15.59 -7.24
N ASP A 167 14.71 14.53 -7.37
CA ASP A 167 14.96 13.77 -8.60
C ASP A 167 14.17 12.45 -8.65
N TYR A 168 13.37 12.14 -7.63
CA TYR A 168 12.59 10.90 -7.59
C TYR A 168 11.30 10.99 -8.40
N ALA A 169 11.34 10.50 -9.64
CA ALA A 169 10.25 10.62 -10.60
C ALA A 169 8.93 9.99 -10.12
N ASP A 170 8.97 8.79 -9.53
CA ASP A 170 7.76 8.09 -9.10
C ASP A 170 7.08 8.80 -7.92
N GLY A 171 7.85 9.50 -7.07
CA GLY A 171 7.32 10.34 -6.00
C GLY A 171 6.40 11.43 -6.55
N TYR A 172 6.82 12.10 -7.63
CA TYR A 172 5.96 13.06 -8.33
C TYR A 172 4.79 12.39 -9.04
N PHE A 173 4.94 11.17 -9.55
CA PHE A 173 3.85 10.46 -10.22
C PHE A 173 2.69 10.21 -9.26
N TRP A 174 2.99 9.61 -8.11
CA TRP A 174 2.01 9.33 -7.06
C TRP A 174 1.44 10.60 -6.46
N LEU A 175 2.25 11.65 -6.27
CA LEU A 175 1.74 12.94 -5.83
C LEU A 175 0.73 13.53 -6.82
N GLY A 176 0.99 13.39 -8.12
CA GLY A 176 0.04 13.77 -9.16
C GLY A 176 -1.25 12.96 -9.13
N TYR A 177 -1.12 11.64 -8.93
CA TYR A 177 -2.25 10.73 -8.75
C TYR A 177 -3.14 11.14 -7.57
N PHE A 178 -2.58 11.42 -6.39
CA PHE A 178 -3.40 11.84 -5.24
C PHE A 178 -4.02 13.23 -5.39
N TYR A 179 -3.39 14.14 -6.14
CA TYR A 179 -4.04 15.41 -6.47
C TYR A 179 -5.25 15.21 -7.39
N GLU A 180 -5.19 14.24 -8.31
CA GLU A 180 -6.32 13.90 -9.18
C GLU A 180 -7.49 13.30 -8.38
N GLU A 181 -7.22 12.42 -7.42
CA GLU A 181 -8.22 11.85 -6.50
C GLU A 181 -9.02 12.91 -5.71
N ILE A 182 -8.42 14.07 -5.44
CA ILE A 182 -9.11 15.21 -4.80
C ILE A 182 -9.61 16.27 -5.80
N ASN A 183 -9.66 15.93 -7.08
CA ASN A 183 -10.03 16.78 -8.21
C ASN A 183 -9.15 18.03 -8.41
N ASP A 184 -7.94 18.09 -7.84
CA ASP A 184 -6.96 19.16 -8.10
C ASP A 184 -6.17 18.83 -9.37
N ARG A 185 -6.87 18.81 -10.51
CA ARG A 185 -6.30 18.46 -11.83
C ARG A 185 -5.13 19.36 -12.22
N LYS A 186 -5.16 20.64 -11.80
CA LYS A 186 -4.08 21.59 -12.08
C LYS A 186 -2.76 21.12 -11.44
N LYS A 187 -2.78 20.71 -10.16
CA LYS A 187 -1.58 20.18 -9.51
C LYS A 187 -1.22 18.79 -10.04
N ALA A 188 -2.19 17.92 -10.33
CA ALA A 188 -1.93 16.62 -10.93
C ALA A 188 -1.10 16.74 -12.22
N ILE A 189 -1.53 17.60 -13.16
CA ILE A 189 -0.81 17.91 -14.40
C ILE A 189 0.60 18.43 -14.13
N GLN A 190 0.78 19.33 -13.16
CA GLN A 190 2.10 19.87 -12.82
C GLN A 190 3.05 18.75 -12.35
N MET A 191 2.56 17.85 -11.50
CA MET A 191 3.36 16.75 -10.96
C MET A 191 3.70 15.72 -12.03
N TRP A 192 2.77 15.30 -12.88
CA TRP A 192 3.07 14.37 -13.97
C TRP A 192 3.99 14.98 -15.04
N LYS A 193 3.88 16.29 -15.33
CA LYS A 193 4.87 16.98 -16.17
C LYS A 193 6.27 16.93 -15.54
N LYS A 194 6.38 17.09 -14.22
CA LYS A 194 7.64 16.97 -13.50
C LYS A 194 8.17 15.53 -13.55
N THR A 195 7.31 14.52 -13.38
CA THR A 195 7.66 13.10 -13.59
C THR A 195 8.24 12.86 -14.97
N ILE A 196 7.55 13.29 -16.04
CA ILE A 196 8.01 13.10 -17.43
C ILE A 196 9.31 13.86 -17.70
N LYS A 197 9.53 15.01 -17.06
CA LYS A 197 10.80 15.74 -17.15
C LYS A 197 11.97 14.95 -16.53
N LEU A 198 11.74 14.25 -15.42
CA LEU A 198 12.74 13.44 -14.72
C LEU A 198 12.94 12.07 -15.38
N ASN A 199 11.85 11.43 -15.79
CA ASN A 199 11.81 10.16 -16.49
C ASN A 199 10.89 10.27 -17.72
N PRO A 200 11.45 10.58 -18.91
CA PRO A 200 10.67 10.75 -20.14
C PRO A 200 9.90 9.52 -20.61
N ASN A 201 10.20 8.33 -20.08
CA ASN A 201 9.61 7.05 -20.47
C ASN A 201 8.73 6.44 -19.37
N HIS A 202 8.33 7.22 -18.36
CA HIS A 202 7.40 6.77 -17.32
C HIS A 202 5.99 6.61 -17.92
N ALA A 203 5.63 5.36 -18.25
CA ALA A 203 4.43 5.04 -19.05
C ALA A 203 3.13 5.49 -18.38
N GLU A 204 3.02 5.29 -17.07
CA GLU A 204 1.87 5.68 -16.27
C GLU A 204 1.68 7.20 -16.27
N ALA A 205 2.73 7.98 -16.04
CA ALA A 205 2.65 9.44 -16.08
C ALA A 205 2.32 9.98 -17.48
N LEU A 206 2.89 9.37 -18.53
CA LEU A 206 2.56 9.68 -19.92
C LEU A 206 1.07 9.43 -20.19
N ASN A 207 0.56 8.27 -19.78
CA ASN A 207 -0.85 7.92 -19.94
C ASN A 207 -1.76 8.85 -19.13
N SER A 208 -1.49 9.06 -17.83
CA SER A 208 -2.31 9.91 -16.97
C SER A 208 -2.38 11.36 -17.47
N LEU A 209 -1.26 11.93 -17.93
CA LEU A 209 -1.26 13.26 -18.51
C LEU A 209 -2.03 13.32 -19.84
N GLY A 210 -1.83 12.32 -20.72
CA GLY A 210 -2.54 12.25 -21.99
C GLY A 210 -4.05 12.04 -21.80
N TYR A 211 -4.46 11.22 -20.85
CA TYR A 211 -5.86 10.99 -20.52
C TYR A 211 -6.55 12.27 -20.03
N ILE A 212 -5.93 13.03 -19.11
CA ILE A 212 -6.51 14.32 -18.68
C ILE A 212 -6.64 15.31 -19.85
N TYR A 213 -5.66 15.36 -20.75
CA TYR A 213 -5.76 16.19 -21.96
C TYR A 213 -6.94 15.78 -22.85
N ALA A 214 -7.10 14.47 -23.08
CA ALA A 214 -8.26 13.94 -23.79
C ALA A 214 -9.57 14.32 -23.11
N GLU A 215 -9.63 14.18 -21.78
CA GLU A 215 -10.86 14.35 -21.04
C GLU A 215 -11.35 15.81 -21.06
N GLU A 216 -10.43 16.76 -20.88
CA GLU A 216 -10.69 18.21 -21.00
C GLU A 216 -10.91 18.66 -22.46
N GLY A 217 -10.63 17.79 -23.44
CA GLY A 217 -10.70 18.14 -24.86
C GLY A 217 -9.59 19.12 -25.30
N LEU A 218 -8.49 19.18 -24.56
CA LEU A 218 -7.37 20.11 -24.79
C LEU A 218 -6.15 19.34 -25.32
N ASN A 219 -5.40 19.94 -26.24
CA ASN A 219 -4.14 19.40 -26.75
C ASN A 219 -4.24 17.92 -27.20
N LEU A 220 -5.29 17.56 -27.94
CA LEU A 220 -5.59 16.17 -28.31
C LEU A 220 -4.46 15.48 -29.08
N ASP A 221 -3.67 16.21 -29.86
CA ASP A 221 -2.49 15.67 -30.56
C ASP A 221 -1.34 15.37 -29.60
N ASP A 222 -1.16 16.17 -28.54
CA ASP A 222 -0.21 15.88 -27.47
C ASP A 222 -0.68 14.66 -26.66
N ALA A 223 -1.98 14.57 -26.36
CA ALA A 223 -2.57 13.44 -25.68
C ALA A 223 -2.31 12.13 -26.44
N GLU A 224 -2.58 12.13 -27.74
CA GLU A 224 -2.31 11.00 -28.64
C GLU A 224 -0.83 10.59 -28.59
N ARG A 225 0.08 11.56 -28.73
CA ARG A 225 1.53 11.30 -28.70
C ARG A 225 1.98 10.71 -27.37
N LEU A 226 1.53 11.27 -26.25
CA LEU A 226 1.90 10.80 -24.91
C LEU A 226 1.43 9.36 -24.66
N ILE A 227 0.17 9.07 -24.97
CA ILE A 227 -0.40 7.73 -24.76
C ILE A 227 0.21 6.70 -25.72
N LYS A 228 0.47 7.07 -26.98
CA LYS A 228 1.22 6.21 -27.91
C LYS A 228 2.60 5.86 -27.36
N LYS A 229 3.30 6.83 -26.76
CA LYS A 229 4.59 6.58 -26.12
C LYS A 229 4.48 5.66 -24.89
N ALA A 230 3.39 5.75 -24.12
CA ALA A 230 3.12 4.78 -23.05
C ALA A 230 2.91 3.36 -23.60
N LEU A 231 2.15 3.23 -24.71
CA LEU A 231 1.91 1.97 -25.40
C LEU A 231 3.16 1.37 -26.07
N GLU A 232 4.19 2.16 -26.40
CA GLU A 232 5.49 1.60 -26.84
C GLU A 232 6.12 0.72 -25.76
N LYS A 233 5.88 1.04 -24.48
CA LYS A 233 6.41 0.27 -23.34
C LYS A 233 5.56 -0.94 -23.00
N ASP A 234 4.24 -0.79 -23.07
CA ASP A 234 3.27 -1.86 -22.83
C ASP A 234 2.13 -1.81 -23.87
N PRO A 235 2.32 -2.45 -25.05
CA PRO A 235 1.37 -2.37 -26.17
C PRO A 235 -0.01 -2.98 -25.91
N ASN A 236 -0.12 -3.80 -24.87
CA ASN A 236 -1.31 -4.55 -24.50
C ASN A 236 -1.94 -4.03 -23.20
N ASN A 237 -1.50 -2.88 -22.69
CA ASN A 237 -2.08 -2.28 -21.51
C ASN A 237 -3.52 -1.81 -21.79
N GLY A 238 -4.52 -2.48 -21.21
CA GLY A 238 -5.93 -2.15 -21.42
C GLY A 238 -6.27 -0.69 -21.08
N ALA A 239 -5.73 -0.14 -19.99
CA ALA A 239 -5.98 1.25 -19.59
C ALA A 239 -5.39 2.27 -20.58
N TYR A 240 -4.23 1.98 -21.17
CA TYR A 240 -3.61 2.88 -22.15
C TYR A 240 -4.33 2.81 -23.50
N LEU A 241 -4.77 1.62 -23.89
CA LEU A 241 -5.61 1.42 -25.08
C LEU A 241 -6.95 2.15 -24.94
N ASP A 242 -7.59 2.08 -23.77
CA ASP A 242 -8.80 2.82 -23.47
C ASP A 242 -8.58 4.33 -23.58
N SER A 243 -7.52 4.84 -22.94
CA SER A 243 -7.13 6.25 -22.99
C SER A 243 -6.91 6.73 -24.43
N LEU A 244 -6.27 5.92 -25.28
CA LEU A 244 -6.07 6.25 -26.70
C LEU A 244 -7.38 6.22 -27.49
N GLY A 245 -8.26 5.24 -27.21
CA GLY A 245 -9.61 5.19 -27.77
C GLY A 245 -10.40 6.44 -27.42
N TRP A 246 -10.27 6.92 -26.18
CA TRP A 246 -10.90 8.15 -25.70
C TRP A 246 -10.37 9.41 -26.39
N VAL A 247 -9.06 9.49 -26.65
CA VAL A 247 -8.47 10.55 -27.49
C VAL A 247 -9.14 10.59 -28.87
N TYR A 248 -9.24 9.45 -29.55
CA TYR A 248 -9.86 9.40 -30.88
C TYR A 248 -11.35 9.74 -30.85
N PHE A 249 -12.07 9.32 -29.80
CA PHE A 249 -13.46 9.73 -29.59
C PHE A 249 -13.58 11.26 -29.50
N LYS A 250 -12.71 11.92 -28.73
CA LYS A 250 -12.69 13.39 -28.58
C LYS A 250 -12.28 14.08 -29.89
N LYS A 251 -11.38 13.48 -30.68
CA LYS A 251 -11.03 13.91 -32.05
C LYS A 251 -12.13 13.65 -33.09
N ARG A 252 -13.23 12.96 -32.70
CA ARG A 252 -14.34 12.53 -33.57
C ARG A 252 -13.95 11.49 -34.62
N ASP A 253 -12.79 10.84 -34.48
CA ASP A 253 -12.40 9.67 -35.26
C ASP A 253 -13.04 8.43 -34.61
N TYR A 254 -14.35 8.27 -34.80
CA TYR A 254 -15.12 7.22 -34.15
C TYR A 254 -14.72 5.81 -34.57
N GLN A 255 -14.13 5.65 -35.76
CA GLN A 255 -13.66 4.36 -36.23
C GLN A 255 -12.45 3.89 -35.42
N LYS A 256 -11.44 4.76 -35.25
CA LYS A 256 -10.30 4.43 -34.38
C LYS A 256 -10.71 4.35 -32.91
N ALA A 257 -11.61 5.20 -32.46
CA ALA A 257 -12.14 5.11 -31.09
C ALA A 257 -12.72 3.72 -30.84
N LYS A 258 -13.55 3.21 -31.75
CA LYS A 258 -14.12 1.86 -31.66
C LYS A 258 -13.04 0.79 -31.62
N GLU A 259 -12.06 0.86 -32.53
CA GLU A 259 -10.96 -0.10 -32.62
C GLU A 259 -10.19 -0.20 -31.29
N PHE A 260 -9.74 0.93 -30.75
CA PHE A 260 -8.92 0.95 -29.54
C PHE A 260 -9.71 0.62 -28.28
N LEU A 261 -10.96 1.09 -28.15
CA LEU A 261 -11.82 0.76 -26.99
C LEU A 261 -12.19 -0.73 -26.95
N LEU A 262 -12.51 -1.34 -28.10
CA LEU A 262 -12.75 -2.79 -28.16
C LEU A 262 -11.46 -3.58 -27.90
N LYS A 263 -10.31 -3.10 -28.39
CA LYS A 263 -9.02 -3.72 -28.09
C LYS A 263 -8.68 -3.63 -26.60
N ALA A 264 -8.98 -2.51 -25.94
CA ALA A 264 -8.80 -2.33 -24.50
C ALA A 264 -9.58 -3.39 -23.71
N LEU A 265 -10.83 -3.64 -24.11
CA LEU A 265 -11.71 -4.60 -23.45
C LEU A 265 -11.20 -6.04 -23.50
N ASN A 266 -10.36 -6.40 -24.48
CA ASN A 266 -9.73 -7.72 -24.53
C ASN A 266 -8.67 -7.94 -23.43
N TYR A 267 -8.18 -6.87 -22.82
CA TYR A 267 -7.10 -6.92 -21.82
C TYR A 267 -7.54 -6.46 -20.43
N LEU A 268 -8.60 -5.65 -20.34
CA LEU A 268 -9.07 -5.08 -19.10
C LEU A 268 -10.59 -4.88 -19.15
N GLU A 269 -11.30 -5.44 -18.18
CA GLU A 269 -12.74 -5.24 -18.00
C GLU A 269 -12.98 -4.25 -16.85
N GLU A 270 -13.15 -2.97 -17.18
CA GLU A 270 -13.37 -1.88 -16.22
C GLU A 270 -14.62 -1.07 -16.57
N PRO A 271 -15.43 -0.61 -15.60
CA PRO A 271 -16.66 0.14 -15.86
C PRO A 271 -16.47 1.34 -16.80
N THR A 272 -15.34 2.05 -16.70
CA THR A 272 -15.03 3.22 -17.53
C THR A 272 -14.89 2.86 -19.02
N ILE A 273 -14.33 1.70 -19.37
CA ILE A 273 -14.18 1.26 -20.77
C ILE A 273 -15.56 0.99 -21.38
N TYR A 274 -16.44 0.35 -20.61
CA TYR A 274 -17.84 0.17 -20.97
C TYR A 274 -18.58 1.50 -21.11
N GLU A 275 -18.29 2.47 -20.23
CA GLU A 275 -18.84 3.82 -20.32
C GLU A 275 -18.39 4.54 -21.60
N HIS A 276 -17.10 4.48 -21.96
CA HIS A 276 -16.56 5.05 -23.19
C HIS A 276 -17.15 4.39 -24.45
N LEU A 277 -17.29 3.06 -24.47
CA LEU A 277 -17.97 2.35 -25.56
C LEU A 277 -19.43 2.76 -25.66
N GLY A 278 -20.14 2.84 -24.54
CA GLY A 278 -21.51 3.34 -24.50
C GLY A 278 -21.59 4.74 -25.11
N ASP A 279 -20.77 5.69 -24.66
CA ASP A 279 -20.71 7.05 -25.17
C ASP A 279 -20.41 7.09 -26.68
N LEU A 280 -19.52 6.24 -27.17
CA LEU A 280 -19.22 6.07 -28.59
C LEU A 280 -20.46 5.67 -29.39
N TYR A 281 -21.15 4.59 -29.00
CA TYR A 281 -22.33 4.10 -29.72
C TYR A 281 -23.50 5.09 -29.67
N ILE A 282 -23.67 5.79 -28.55
CA ILE A 282 -24.61 6.91 -28.45
C ILE A 282 -24.30 8.00 -29.49
N ARG A 283 -23.02 8.36 -29.69
CA ARG A 283 -22.62 9.34 -30.72
C ARG A 283 -22.85 8.84 -32.14
N LEU A 284 -22.74 7.53 -32.35
CA LEU A 284 -23.08 6.86 -33.60
C LEU A 284 -24.61 6.69 -33.81
N LYS A 285 -25.43 7.14 -32.85
CA LYS A 285 -26.90 7.01 -32.81
C LYS A 285 -27.40 5.56 -32.68
N ASP A 286 -26.53 4.64 -32.31
CA ASP A 286 -26.89 3.28 -31.97
C ASP A 286 -27.21 3.21 -30.46
N PHE A 287 -28.44 3.61 -30.12
CA PHE A 287 -28.85 3.75 -28.72
C PHE A 287 -28.97 2.42 -28.00
N GLU A 288 -29.34 1.34 -28.71
CA GLU A 288 -29.49 0.01 -28.14
C GLU A 288 -28.13 -0.56 -27.72
N GLU A 289 -27.15 -0.47 -28.62
CA GLU A 289 -25.80 -0.93 -28.36
C GLU A 289 -25.12 -0.09 -27.27
N GLY A 290 -25.30 1.23 -27.31
CA GLY A 290 -24.80 2.12 -26.26
C GLY A 290 -25.37 1.79 -24.88
N LEU A 291 -26.69 1.53 -24.81
CA LEU A 291 -27.35 1.08 -23.58
C LEU A 291 -26.83 -0.28 -23.11
N ARG A 292 -26.54 -1.22 -24.03
CA ARG A 292 -25.95 -2.51 -23.68
C ARG A 292 -24.62 -2.33 -22.96
N TYR A 293 -23.71 -1.53 -23.51
CA TYR A 293 -22.41 -1.30 -22.87
C TYR A 293 -22.55 -0.61 -21.51
N TYR A 294 -23.41 0.39 -21.35
CA TYR A 294 -23.64 0.98 -20.02
C TYR A 294 -24.13 -0.03 -18.99
N ARG A 295 -24.99 -0.98 -19.40
CA ARG A 295 -25.47 -2.05 -18.51
C ARG A 295 -24.36 -3.03 -18.14
N GLU A 296 -23.48 -3.39 -19.06
CA GLU A 296 -22.32 -4.24 -18.75
C GLU A 296 -21.37 -3.56 -17.76
N GLY A 297 -21.07 -2.26 -17.94
CA GLY A 297 -20.29 -1.50 -16.97
C GLY A 297 -20.93 -1.47 -15.58
N LEU A 298 -22.25 -1.32 -15.52
CA LEU A 298 -23.01 -1.29 -14.26
C LEU A 298 -23.08 -2.67 -13.57
N LYS A 299 -22.85 -3.78 -14.30
CA LYS A 299 -22.71 -5.10 -13.66
C LYS A 299 -21.41 -5.21 -12.85
N LEU A 300 -20.35 -4.54 -13.32
CA LEU A 300 -19.04 -4.52 -12.67
C LEU A 300 -19.04 -3.58 -11.44
N ASP A 301 -19.61 -2.38 -11.59
CA ASP A 301 -19.82 -1.46 -10.47
C ASP A 301 -21.31 -1.07 -10.37
N LYS A 302 -22.02 -1.81 -9.51
CA LYS A 302 -23.46 -1.62 -9.28
C LYS A 302 -23.79 -0.30 -8.62
N ASP A 303 -22.81 0.42 -8.07
CA ASP A 303 -23.03 1.68 -7.37
C ASP A 303 -22.60 2.90 -8.17
N ASN A 304 -22.06 2.70 -9.39
CA ASN A 304 -21.67 3.78 -10.28
C ASN A 304 -22.86 4.69 -10.65
N VAL A 305 -22.85 5.91 -10.08
CA VAL A 305 -23.92 6.90 -10.26
C VAL A 305 -23.99 7.43 -11.70
N SER A 306 -22.85 7.57 -12.40
CA SER A 306 -22.82 8.03 -13.79
C SER A 306 -23.53 7.03 -14.69
N LEU A 307 -23.16 5.75 -14.59
CA LEU A 307 -23.73 4.68 -15.39
C LEU A 307 -25.22 4.49 -15.11
N LYS A 308 -25.67 4.53 -13.84
CA LYS A 308 -27.11 4.48 -13.50
C LYS A 308 -27.91 5.55 -14.25
N LYS A 309 -27.44 6.82 -14.20
CA LYS A 309 -28.08 7.94 -14.90
C LYS A 309 -28.09 7.75 -16.41
N LYS A 310 -26.99 7.25 -16.99
CA LYS A 310 -26.89 6.98 -18.44
C LYS A 310 -27.86 5.87 -18.86
N VAL A 311 -27.93 4.76 -18.13
CA VAL A 311 -28.88 3.66 -18.35
C VAL A 311 -30.32 4.16 -18.33
N GLU A 312 -30.75 4.81 -17.25
CA GLU A 312 -32.12 5.32 -17.10
C GLU A 312 -32.52 6.32 -18.19
N LYS A 313 -31.57 7.15 -18.63
CA LYS A 313 -31.78 8.13 -19.70
C LYS A 313 -32.06 7.44 -21.03
N TYR A 314 -31.24 6.47 -21.41
CA TYR A 314 -31.34 5.82 -22.71
C TYR A 314 -32.43 4.74 -22.77
N GLU A 315 -32.77 4.09 -21.65
CA GLU A 315 -33.96 3.24 -21.55
C GLU A 315 -35.25 4.03 -21.85
N ARG A 316 -35.42 5.19 -21.23
CA ARG A 316 -36.57 6.07 -21.48
C ARG A 316 -36.65 6.52 -22.93
N ARG A 317 -35.51 6.91 -23.51
CA ARG A 317 -35.43 7.37 -24.91
C ARG A 317 -35.84 6.27 -25.90
N ILE A 318 -35.34 5.05 -25.72
CA ILE A 318 -35.67 3.92 -26.60
C ILE A 318 -37.15 3.57 -26.48
N LYS A 319 -37.68 3.51 -25.25
CA LYS A 319 -39.11 3.24 -25.01
C LYS A 319 -40.03 4.26 -25.69
N ALA A 320 -39.72 5.56 -25.59
CA ALA A 320 -40.49 6.61 -26.27
C ALA A 320 -40.49 6.43 -27.80
N THR A 321 -39.33 6.10 -28.37
CA THR A 321 -39.18 5.89 -29.82
C THR A 321 -40.01 4.69 -30.34
N LEU A 322 -40.26 3.69 -29.49
CA LEU A 322 -41.10 2.53 -29.82
C LEU A 322 -42.60 2.79 -29.67
N GLN A 323 -43.00 3.81 -28.91
CA GLN A 323 -44.41 4.19 -28.74
C GLN A 323 -44.91 5.13 -29.84
N ASP A 324 -43.98 5.82 -30.53
CA ASP A 324 -44.26 6.73 -31.65
C ASP A 324 -44.21 6.04 -33.03
N ARG A 325 -43.96 4.71 -33.08
CA ARG A 325 -44.00 3.86 -34.28
C ARG A 325 -45.24 2.98 -34.24
#